data_AF-C7PYM4-F1
#
_entry.id   AF-C7PYM4-F1
#
_cell.length_a   1.000
_cell.length_b   1.000
_cell.length_c   1.000
_cell.angle_alpha   90.00
_cell.angle_beta   90.00
_cell.angle_gamma   90.00
#
_symmetry.space_group_name_H-M   'P 1'
#
loop_
_entity.id
_entity.type
_entity.pdbx_description
1 polymer ?
#
loop_
_entity_poly.entity_id
_entity_poly.type
_entity_poly.pdbx_seq_one_letter_code
_entity_poly.pdbx_strand_id
1 'polypeptide(L)'
;MSDGASGLVGADLHGMQSGQTAIQDAIDNLQNLASRLDAARDATHGGWQSQGADLMREVMLEFHNEYQSMVRDLQNILQNMGANQKNYAVSIENETAGVKRLSSLLGGHS
;
A
#
# COMPACT_ATOMS: atom_id res chain seq x y z
N MET A 1 16.28 -30.72 -9.65
CA MET A 1 16.22 -29.44 -10.37
C MET A 1 14.89 -28.76 -10.02
N SER A 2 14.84 -27.96 -8.95
CA SER A 2 13.58 -27.33 -8.49
C SER A 2 13.72 -25.93 -7.87
N ASP A 3 14.88 -25.28 -7.94
CA ASP A 3 15.09 -24.01 -7.22
C ASP A 3 14.68 -22.74 -7.99
N GLY A 4 14.48 -22.83 -9.31
CA GLY A 4 14.22 -21.64 -10.13
C GLY A 4 12.86 -20.98 -9.89
N ALA A 5 11.80 -21.78 -9.74
CA ALA A 5 10.44 -21.25 -9.58
C ALA A 5 10.19 -20.68 -8.16
N SER A 6 10.71 -21.35 -7.12
CA SER A 6 10.59 -20.89 -5.74
C SER A 6 11.38 -19.61 -5.46
N GLY A 7 12.54 -19.43 -6.13
CA GLY A 7 13.36 -18.22 -5.99
C GLY A 7 12.74 -16.98 -6.62
N LEU A 8 12.12 -17.11 -7.80
CA LEU A 8 11.41 -16.01 -8.49
C LEU A 8 10.19 -15.55 -7.70
N VAL A 9 9.42 -16.51 -7.19
CA VAL A 9 8.27 -16.27 -6.30
C VAL A 9 8.67 -15.52 -5.03
N GLY A 10 9.78 -15.90 -4.39
CA GLY A 10 10.27 -15.23 -3.19
C GLY A 10 10.72 -13.79 -3.44
N ALA A 11 11.37 -13.55 -4.59
CA ALA A 11 11.80 -12.21 -5.00
C ALA A 11 10.59 -11.30 -5.31
N ASP A 12 9.56 -11.81 -5.98
CA ASP A 12 8.33 -11.06 -6.29
C ASP A 12 7.55 -10.73 -5.01
N LEU A 13 7.43 -11.68 -4.08
CA LEU A 13 6.83 -11.47 -2.76
C LEU A 13 7.58 -10.40 -1.95
N HIS A 14 8.90 -10.43 -1.98
CA HIS A 14 9.74 -9.43 -1.30
C HIS A 14 9.58 -8.04 -1.93
N GLY A 15 9.57 -7.94 -3.26
CA GLY A 15 9.33 -6.69 -3.98
C GLY A 15 7.94 -6.11 -3.69
N MET A 16 6.91 -6.95 -3.60
CA MET A 16 5.56 -6.52 -3.19
C MET A 16 5.53 -5.99 -1.76
N GLN A 17 6.21 -6.66 -0.82
CA GLN A 17 6.31 -6.18 0.57
C GLN A 17 7.03 -4.83 0.65
N SER A 18 8.16 -4.67 -0.04
CA SER A 18 8.87 -3.39 -0.10
C SER A 18 8.00 -2.28 -0.70
N GLY A 19 7.23 -2.59 -1.75
CA GLY A 19 6.27 -1.65 -2.34
C GLY A 19 5.15 -1.25 -1.37
N GLN A 20 4.59 -2.22 -0.62
CA GLN A 20 3.60 -1.96 0.42
C GLN A 20 4.16 -1.04 1.52
N THR A 21 5.38 -1.31 2.01
CA THR A 21 6.03 -0.44 2.99
C THR A 21 6.19 0.98 2.46
N ALA A 22 6.68 1.15 1.23
CA ALA A 22 6.86 2.47 0.64
C ALA A 22 5.53 3.24 0.49
N ILE A 23 4.43 2.55 0.15
CA ILE A 23 3.10 3.18 0.08
C ILE A 23 2.60 3.56 1.47
N GLN A 24 2.79 2.70 2.47
CA GLN A 24 2.41 3.01 3.85
C GLN A 24 3.17 4.22 4.37
N ASP A 25 4.49 4.29 4.15
CA ASP A 25 5.31 5.45 4.51
C ASP A 25 4.82 6.72 3.82
N ALA A 26 4.38 6.64 2.56
CA ALA A 26 3.80 7.76 1.84
C ALA A 26 2.48 8.24 2.47
N ILE A 27 1.60 7.32 2.88
CA ILE A 27 0.35 7.64 3.59
C ILE A 27 0.65 8.35 4.91
N ASP A 28 1.57 7.80 5.71
CA ASP A 28 1.92 8.36 7.02
C ASP A 28 2.51 9.77 6.86
N ASN A 29 3.35 9.99 5.85
CA ASN A 29 3.90 11.31 5.53
C ASN A 29 2.82 12.31 5.12
N LEU A 30 1.85 11.89 4.29
CA LEU A 30 0.73 12.75 3.88
C LEU A 30 -0.17 13.12 5.06
N GLN A 31 -0.46 12.17 5.95
CA GLN A 31 -1.24 12.42 7.17
C GLN A 31 -0.52 13.38 8.12
N ASN A 32 0.80 13.23 8.28
CA ASN A 32 1.62 14.15 9.05
C ASN A 32 1.62 15.56 8.46
N LEU A 33 1.71 15.69 7.13
CA LEU A 33 1.65 16.98 6.45
C LEU A 33 0.29 17.66 6.65
N ALA A 34 -0.80 16.92 6.49
CA ALA A 34 -2.16 17.42 6.71
C ALA A 34 -2.34 17.94 8.14
N SER A 35 -1.90 17.18 9.15
CA SER A 35 -1.95 17.60 10.56
C SER A 35 -1.17 18.89 10.83
N ARG A 36 0.02 19.05 10.23
CA ARG A 36 0.82 20.28 10.36
C ARG A 36 0.13 21.49 9.71
N LEU A 37 -0.55 21.27 8.59
CA LEU A 37 -1.31 22.30 7.89
C LEU A 37 -2.55 22.72 8.67
N ASP A 38 -3.29 21.78 9.25
CA ASP A 38 -4.43 22.07 10.14
C ASP A 38 -3.98 22.87 11.38
N ALA A 39 -2.87 22.48 12.00
CA ALA A 39 -2.30 23.23 13.13
C ALA A 39 -1.86 24.65 12.72
N ALA A 40 -1.26 24.82 11.53
CA ALA A 40 -0.87 26.12 11.01
C ALA A 40 -2.08 27.02 10.71
N ARG A 41 -3.16 26.45 10.17
CA ARG A 41 -4.46 27.12 9.96
C ARG A 41 -5.03 27.61 11.28
N ASP A 42 -5.08 26.75 12.29
CA ASP A 42 -5.63 27.09 13.60
C ASP A 42 -4.81 28.20 14.28
N ALA A 43 -3.48 28.17 14.13
CA ALA A 43 -2.59 29.22 14.60
C ALA A 43 -2.80 30.58 13.89
N THR A 44 -3.25 30.57 12.62
CA THR A 44 -3.56 31.79 11.86
C THR A 44 -4.99 32.30 12.06
N HIS A 45 -5.88 31.50 12.66
CA HIS A 45 -7.29 31.84 12.86
C HIS A 45 -7.55 32.92 13.94
N GLY A 46 -6.50 33.38 14.64
CA GLY A 46 -6.54 34.45 15.63
C GLY A 46 -6.80 35.84 15.03
N GLY A 47 -8.02 36.07 14.52
CA GLY A 47 -8.51 37.42 14.17
C GLY A 47 -8.20 37.92 12.76
N TRP A 48 -7.57 37.11 11.91
CA TRP A 48 -7.31 37.51 10.53
C TRP A 48 -8.57 37.37 9.65
N GLN A 49 -9.28 38.48 9.49
CA GLN A 49 -10.43 38.62 8.57
C GLN A 49 -10.05 39.57 7.43
N SER A 50 -9.49 39.02 6.35
CA SER A 50 -9.27 39.75 5.10
C SER A 50 -9.53 38.83 3.91
N GLN A 51 -9.64 39.40 2.70
CA GLN A 51 -9.74 38.62 1.45
C GLN A 51 -8.58 37.62 1.29
N GLY A 52 -7.39 37.95 1.81
CA GLY A 52 -6.25 37.03 1.82
C GLY A 52 -6.47 35.83 2.75
N ALA A 53 -7.14 36.03 3.88
CA ALA A 53 -7.52 34.94 4.79
C ALA A 53 -8.59 34.03 4.17
N ASP A 54 -9.53 34.60 3.42
CA ASP A 54 -10.55 33.83 2.70
C ASP A 54 -9.92 32.95 1.62
N LEU A 55 -9.02 33.52 0.79
CA LEU A 55 -8.26 32.76 -0.20
C LEU A 55 -7.44 31.64 0.44
N MET A 56 -6.75 31.92 1.55
CA MET A 56 -5.97 30.91 2.25
C MET A 56 -6.87 29.78 2.78
N ARG A 57 -8.08 30.07 3.27
CA ARG A 57 -9.03 29.03 3.68
C ARG A 57 -9.49 28.16 2.51
N GLU A 58 -9.77 28.76 1.35
CA GLU A 58 -10.13 28.01 0.14
C GLU A 58 -9.00 27.08 -0.32
N VAL A 59 -7.76 27.60 -0.41
CA VAL A 59 -6.58 26.80 -0.77
C VAL A 59 -6.37 25.64 0.20
N MET A 60 -6.54 25.87 1.50
CA MET A 60 -6.38 24.82 2.51
C MET A 60 -7.50 23.77 2.44
N LEU A 61 -8.72 24.18 2.09
CA LEU A 61 -9.85 23.27 1.86
C LEU A 61 -9.63 22.40 0.61
N GLU A 62 -9.17 23.00 -0.48
CA GLU A 62 -8.85 22.27 -1.71
C GLU A 62 -7.71 21.27 -1.48
N PHE A 63 -6.63 21.71 -0.84
CA PHE A 63 -5.56 20.83 -0.40
C PHE A 63 -6.07 19.69 0.50
N HIS A 64 -6.98 20.01 1.45
CA HIS A 64 -7.58 19.00 2.33
C HIS A 64 -8.30 17.91 1.52
N ASN A 65 -9.09 18.32 0.54
CA ASN A 65 -9.86 17.41 -0.29
C ASN A 65 -8.96 16.57 -1.21
N GLU A 66 -7.95 17.18 -1.82
CA GLU A 66 -7.00 16.48 -2.69
C GLU A 66 -6.17 15.44 -1.92
N TYR A 67 -5.65 15.79 -0.74
CA TYR A 67 -4.89 14.80 0.04
C TYR A 67 -5.78 13.65 0.50
N GLN A 68 -7.03 13.92 0.90
CA GLN A 68 -8.00 12.88 1.30
C GLN A 68 -8.24 11.90 0.15
N SER A 69 -8.31 12.41 -1.09
CA SER A 69 -8.41 11.56 -2.28
C SER A 69 -7.16 10.71 -2.46
N MET A 70 -5.97 11.33 -2.43
CA MET A 70 -4.69 10.61 -2.58
C MET A 70 -4.51 9.51 -1.53
N VAL A 71 -4.79 9.79 -0.26
CA VAL A 71 -4.70 8.79 0.82
C VAL A 71 -5.61 7.60 0.54
N ARG A 72 -6.84 7.86 0.07
CA ARG A 72 -7.81 6.82 -0.26
C ARG A 72 -7.34 5.96 -1.43
N ASP A 73 -6.76 6.58 -2.46
CA ASP A 73 -6.22 5.87 -3.62
C ASP A 73 -5.02 4.99 -3.23
N LEU A 74 -4.12 5.50 -2.39
CA LEU A 74 -2.99 4.73 -1.86
C LEU A 74 -3.45 3.56 -0.99
N GLN A 75 -4.47 3.76 -0.15
CA GLN A 75 -5.09 2.68 0.63
C GLN A 75 -5.72 1.60 -0.27
N ASN A 76 -6.38 1.99 -1.35
CA ASN A 76 -6.94 1.05 -2.33
C ASN A 76 -5.81 0.24 -3.01
N ILE A 77 -4.69 0.88 -3.36
CA ILE A 77 -3.53 0.18 -3.93
C ILE A 77 -2.98 -0.84 -2.92
N LEU A 78 -2.81 -0.46 -1.65
CA LEU A 78 -2.38 -1.38 -0.58
C LEU A 78 -3.29 -2.59 -0.44
N GLN A 79 -4.61 -2.38 -0.43
CA GLN A 79 -5.58 -3.47 -0.35
C GLN A 79 -5.48 -4.41 -1.55
N ASN A 80 -5.36 -3.85 -2.77
CA ASN A 80 -5.21 -4.64 -4.00
C ASN A 80 -3.89 -5.43 -4.00
N MET A 81 -2.79 -4.83 -3.54
CA MET A 81 -1.51 -5.52 -3.40
C MET A 81 -1.61 -6.68 -2.38
N GLY A 82 -2.26 -6.46 -1.24
CA GLY A 82 -2.47 -7.52 -0.24
C GLY A 82 -3.34 -8.67 -0.77
N ALA A 83 -4.38 -8.36 -1.53
CA ALA A 83 -5.22 -9.37 -2.19
C ALA A 83 -4.42 -10.18 -3.22
N ASN A 84 -3.62 -9.52 -4.06
CA ASN A 84 -2.76 -10.19 -5.04
C ASN A 84 -1.73 -11.09 -4.35
N GLN A 85 -1.08 -10.61 -3.30
CA GLN A 85 -0.10 -11.38 -2.53
C GLN A 85 -0.72 -12.67 -1.95
N LYS A 86 -1.93 -12.58 -1.40
CA LYS A 86 -2.67 -13.74 -0.88
C LYS A 86 -3.00 -14.74 -1.99
N ASN A 87 -3.42 -14.27 -3.16
CA ASN A 87 -3.73 -15.14 -4.30
C ASN A 87 -2.47 -15.87 -4.81
N TYR A 88 -1.33 -15.17 -4.90
CA TYR A 88 -0.06 -15.81 -5.24
C TYR A 88 0.31 -16.91 -4.24
N ALA A 89 0.27 -16.60 -2.93
CA ALA A 89 0.60 -17.57 -1.89
C ALA A 89 -0.25 -18.85 -1.97
N VAL A 90 -1.56 -18.71 -2.21
CA VAL A 90 -2.47 -19.86 -2.39
C VAL A 90 -2.15 -20.65 -3.66
N SER A 91 -1.83 -19.98 -4.77
CA SER A 91 -1.44 -20.67 -6.02
C SER A 91 -0.20 -21.52 -5.83
N ILE A 92 0.82 -20.96 -5.18
CA ILE A 92 2.09 -21.64 -4.92
C ILE A 92 1.90 -22.83 -3.98
N GLU A 93 1.08 -22.68 -2.94
CA GLU A 93 0.78 -23.77 -2.01
C GLU A 93 0.07 -24.94 -2.73
N ASN A 94 -0.90 -24.62 -3.59
CA ASN A 94 -1.62 -25.61 -4.40
C ASN A 94 -0.69 -26.32 -5.41
N GLU A 95 0.16 -25.57 -6.11
CA GLU A 95 1.14 -26.12 -7.05
C GLU A 95 2.14 -27.02 -6.33
N THR A 96 2.67 -26.57 -5.18
CA THR A 96 3.62 -27.34 -4.36
C THR A 96 2.97 -28.62 -3.84
N ALA A 97 1.72 -28.56 -3.37
CA ALA A 97 0.97 -29.73 -2.91
C ALA A 97 0.71 -30.72 -4.06
N GLY A 98 0.36 -30.21 -5.25
CA GLY A 98 0.18 -31.01 -6.46
C GLY A 98 1.46 -31.73 -6.88
N VAL A 99 2.59 -31.02 -6.94
CA VAL A 99 3.91 -31.60 -7.27
C VAL A 99 4.31 -32.68 -6.25
N LYS A 100 4.13 -32.43 -4.95
CA LYS A 100 4.41 -33.42 -3.90
C LYS A 100 3.56 -34.68 -4.08
N ARG A 101 2.27 -34.53 -4.37
CA ARG A 101 1.36 -35.65 -4.63
C ARG A 101 1.73 -36.43 -5.89
N LEU A 102 2.18 -35.76 -6.94
CA LEU A 102 2.65 -36.41 -8.16
C LEU A 102 3.94 -37.20 -7.86
N SER A 103 4.88 -36.60 -7.13
CA SER A 103 6.15 -37.27 -6.76
C SER A 103 5.94 -38.50 -5.88
N SER A 104 4.95 -38.50 -4.98
CA SER A 104 4.66 -39.67 -4.15
C SER A 104 4.01 -40.80 -4.94
N LEU A 105 3.19 -40.50 -5.95
CA LEU A 105 2.62 -41.50 -6.86
C LEU A 105 3.69 -42.11 -7.77
N LEU A 106 4.63 -41.31 -8.26
CA LEU A 106 5.71 -41.77 -9.14
C LEU A 106 6.83 -42.48 -8.38
N GLY A 107 7.12 -42.09 -7.13
CA GLY A 107 8.15 -42.70 -6.28
C GLY A 107 7.68 -43.91 -5.46
N GLY A 108 6.38 -44.18 -5.39
CA GLY A 108 5.81 -45.34 -4.68
C GLY A 108 5.72 -46.64 -5.48
N HIS A 109 6.32 -46.70 -6.68
CA HIS A 109 6.28 -47.85 -7.60
C HIS A 109 7.62 -48.62 -7.70
N SER A 110 8.49 -48.53 -6.68
CA SER A 110 9.73 -49.32 -6.58
C SER A 110 9.75 -50.16 -5.33
#